data_AF-A0AA40EPG6-F1
#
_entry.id   AF-A0AA40EPG6-F1
#
_cell.length_a   1.000
_cell.length_b   1.000
_cell.length_c   1.000
_cell.angle_alpha   90.00
_cell.angle_beta   90.00
_cell.angle_gamma   90.00
#
_symmetry.space_group_name_H-M   'P 1'
#
loop_
_entity.id
_entity.type
_entity.pdbx_description
1 polymer ?
#
loop_
_entity_poly.entity_id
_entity_poly.type
_entity_poly.pdbx_seq_one_letter_code
_entity_poly.pdbx_strand_id
1 'polypeptide(L)'
;MAATTNNSTRPYADLIHSAHGASQSWLVNFLRKGYNTRYWESRDPYISIYILDSVDGVMSCQDFRPHRTGEVDAAFRSALSSRPPGSKTRLVLVQGGQLGDTNAAYIDAIGWQYRLDPKFFRTHFQDALYLTEGSRLLGSQCLPAPLPYEKDYITVVTETLTSFATATIMTDAIQNTIVMVGLDHFDDSRVTSLRKTLVDPAVFSRTTVLAADLHPCDFLVPYINGSLWKIASESRRHGRMQAKLASEQTANSFDWELNQANYRNLMRSCGTISQYLEMKYPIPFGQQPRLAEVIRQYSALIAETRENAGQLQTRIQNYTSGQAILEAKRGIEQADAVRRITIVGIVFIPLSFATSFFGMNFEQLGTGTLHIGFFVLTAVISGVVAWALAASITPAENGWNRARNRYGEREFGSRDNYEWVTKTTIVWSWLRRPFSPLEKLYGIWLEAKEQCMAASEEWREEDIPRFHRMATKKVFGILLGHATGWAASLLKRLLGGRAEREVASAGVAVQT
;
A
#
# COMPACT_ATOMS: atom_id res chain seq x y z
N MET A 1 10.92 30.43 -31.52
CA MET A 1 12.03 29.99 -32.39
C MET A 1 11.74 28.55 -32.82
N ALA A 2 11.45 28.32 -34.10
CA ALA A 2 11.36 26.97 -34.63
C ALA A 2 12.78 26.42 -34.75
N ALA A 3 13.18 25.53 -33.85
CA ALA A 3 14.46 24.84 -33.95
C ALA A 3 14.44 24.05 -35.26
N THR A 4 15.26 24.45 -36.23
CA THR A 4 15.54 23.67 -37.43
C THR A 4 16.09 22.33 -36.97
N THR A 5 15.23 21.31 -36.96
CA THR A 5 15.61 19.93 -36.64
C THR A 5 16.53 19.46 -37.74
N ASN A 6 17.84 19.61 -37.50
CA ASN A 6 18.85 18.97 -38.34
C ASN A 6 18.52 17.48 -38.35
N ASN A 7 18.12 16.96 -39.52
CA ASN A 7 17.65 15.60 -39.69
C ASN A 7 18.86 14.67 -39.74
N SER A 8 19.74 14.73 -38.73
CA SER A 8 20.91 13.89 -38.66
C SER A 8 20.45 12.44 -38.54
N THR A 9 20.98 11.60 -39.42
CA THR A 9 20.66 10.18 -39.46
C THR A 9 21.01 9.54 -38.12
N ARG A 10 20.05 8.86 -37.50
CA ARG A 10 20.20 8.15 -36.22
C ARG A 10 20.08 6.65 -36.49
N PRO A 11 21.17 6.01 -36.95
CA PRO A 11 21.10 4.67 -37.54
C PRO A 11 20.54 3.63 -36.56
N TYR A 12 20.78 3.77 -35.26
CA TYR A 12 20.21 2.85 -34.27
C TYR A 12 18.72 3.12 -34.03
N ALA A 13 18.30 4.38 -33.90
CA ALA A 13 16.88 4.73 -33.85
C ALA A 13 16.12 4.25 -35.09
N ASP A 14 16.72 4.37 -36.28
CA ASP A 14 16.14 3.93 -37.55
C ASP A 14 16.03 2.40 -37.61
N LEU A 15 17.07 1.68 -37.15
CA LEU A 15 17.04 0.23 -37.00
C LEU A 15 15.90 -0.21 -36.07
N ILE A 16 15.79 0.40 -34.88
CA ILE A 16 14.73 0.10 -33.92
C ILE A 16 13.36 0.34 -34.52
N HIS A 17 13.19 1.47 -35.21
CA HIS A 17 11.94 1.83 -35.84
C HIS A 17 11.53 0.80 -36.88
N SER A 18 12.46 0.34 -37.71
CA SER A 18 12.19 -0.70 -38.71
C SER A 18 11.89 -2.07 -38.10
N ALA A 19 12.59 -2.46 -37.03
CA ALA A 19 12.52 -3.81 -36.47
C ALA A 19 11.36 -3.99 -35.49
N HIS A 20 11.04 -2.96 -34.70
CA HIS A 20 10.08 -3.04 -33.60
C HIS A 20 8.84 -2.15 -33.78
N GLY A 21 8.84 -1.29 -34.82
CA GLY A 21 7.71 -0.43 -35.16
C GLY A 21 7.25 0.45 -34.00
N ALA A 22 5.93 0.47 -33.77
CA ALA A 22 5.30 1.31 -32.75
C ALA A 22 5.63 0.91 -31.30
N SER A 23 6.01 -0.35 -31.05
CA SER A 23 6.24 -0.89 -29.69
C SER A 23 7.41 -0.22 -28.95
N GLN A 24 8.34 0.38 -29.69
CA GLN A 24 9.51 1.11 -29.19
C GLN A 24 9.52 2.58 -29.64
N SER A 25 8.36 3.12 -30.04
CA SER A 25 8.22 4.49 -30.55
C SER A 25 8.75 5.56 -29.58
N TRP A 26 8.57 5.35 -28.27
CA TRP A 26 9.12 6.23 -27.24
C TRP A 26 10.65 6.29 -27.29
N LEU A 27 11.34 5.14 -27.34
CA LEU A 27 12.81 5.09 -27.39
C LEU A 27 13.33 5.69 -28.70
N VAL A 28 12.66 5.40 -29.83
CA VAL A 28 13.00 6.02 -31.13
C VAL A 28 12.88 7.55 -31.07
N ASN A 29 11.80 8.05 -30.46
CA ASN A 29 11.61 9.50 -30.27
C ASN A 29 12.71 10.09 -29.38
N PHE A 30 13.06 9.41 -28.28
CA PHE A 30 14.16 9.81 -27.41
C PHE A 30 15.50 9.86 -28.16
N LEU A 31 15.86 8.81 -28.90
CA LEU A 31 17.12 8.75 -29.65
C LEU A 31 17.21 9.81 -30.77
N ARG A 32 16.06 10.15 -31.38
CA ARG A 32 16.00 11.17 -32.44
C ARG A 32 15.99 12.60 -31.90
N LYS A 33 15.20 12.87 -30.86
CA LYS A 33 14.89 14.23 -30.41
C LYS A 33 15.52 14.60 -29.06
N GLY A 34 16.09 13.64 -28.34
CA GLY A 34 16.46 13.79 -26.94
C GLY A 34 15.24 13.88 -26.02
N TYR A 35 15.49 14.08 -24.73
CA TYR A 35 14.44 14.34 -23.74
C TYR A 35 14.32 15.84 -23.45
N ASN A 36 13.17 16.42 -23.79
CA ASN A 36 12.93 17.86 -23.67
C ASN A 36 12.45 18.23 -22.26
N THR A 37 13.38 18.34 -21.31
CA THR A 37 13.06 18.94 -20.01
C THR A 37 13.20 20.45 -20.10
N ARG A 38 12.07 21.16 -20.13
CA ARG A 38 12.01 22.63 -20.02
C ARG A 38 12.48 23.16 -18.65
N TYR A 39 12.75 22.27 -17.70
CA TYR A 39 12.91 22.63 -16.28
C TYR A 39 14.35 22.88 -15.81
N TRP A 40 15.38 22.69 -16.66
CA TRP A 40 16.77 22.63 -16.20
C TRP A 40 17.76 23.39 -17.10
N GLU A 41 17.44 24.61 -17.50
CA GLU A 41 18.32 25.43 -18.33
C GLU A 41 19.60 25.92 -17.62
N SER A 42 19.76 25.72 -16.29
CA SER A 42 20.82 26.38 -15.51
C SER A 42 21.99 25.51 -15.04
N ARG A 43 22.07 24.22 -15.40
CA ARG A 43 23.22 23.38 -15.03
C ARG A 43 23.84 22.76 -16.27
N ASP A 44 25.17 22.78 -16.34
CA ASP A 44 25.90 22.08 -17.37
C ASP A 44 25.49 20.59 -17.35
N PRO A 45 25.21 19.99 -18.51
CA PRO A 45 24.80 18.60 -18.59
C PRO A 45 25.93 17.68 -18.11
N TYR A 46 25.67 16.92 -17.05
CA TYR A 46 26.61 15.97 -16.47
C TYR A 46 26.38 14.56 -17.05
N ILE A 47 26.65 14.37 -18.36
CA ILE A 47 27.03 13.03 -18.80
C ILE A 47 28.53 12.90 -18.78
N SER A 48 28.98 11.80 -18.20
CA SER A 48 30.32 11.29 -18.46
C SER A 48 30.20 9.91 -19.09
N ILE A 49 30.91 9.71 -20.20
CA ILE A 49 31.08 8.40 -20.82
C ILE A 49 32.54 8.01 -20.69
N TYR A 50 32.80 6.85 -20.11
CA TYR A 50 34.12 6.29 -19.96
C TYR A 50 34.26 5.05 -20.84
N ILE A 51 35.30 4.99 -21.67
CA ILE A 51 35.69 3.78 -22.39
C ILE A 51 36.96 3.27 -21.73
N LEU A 52 36.89 2.09 -21.13
CA LEU A 52 38.03 1.44 -20.51
C LEU A 52 38.40 0.18 -21.29
N ASP A 53 39.68 0.00 -21.57
CA ASP A 53 40.21 -1.17 -22.28
C ASP A 53 41.27 -1.85 -21.41
N SER A 54 41.09 -3.15 -21.13
CA SER A 54 42.10 -4.00 -20.51
C SER A 54 43.16 -4.37 -21.54
N VAL A 55 44.41 -3.97 -21.32
CA VAL A 55 45.58 -4.30 -22.14
C VAL A 55 46.69 -4.83 -21.23
N ASP A 56 47.10 -6.09 -21.43
CA ASP A 56 48.17 -6.75 -20.67
C ASP A 56 48.03 -6.70 -19.13
N GLY A 57 46.78 -6.65 -18.65
CA GLY A 57 46.44 -6.57 -17.23
C GLY A 57 46.43 -5.13 -16.68
N VAL A 58 46.44 -4.11 -17.54
CA VAL A 58 46.29 -2.70 -17.14
C VAL A 58 45.04 -2.12 -17.79
N MET A 59 44.27 -1.36 -17.03
CA MET A 59 43.08 -0.66 -17.55
C MET A 59 43.48 0.71 -18.08
N SER A 60 43.37 0.90 -19.40
CA SER A 60 43.42 2.22 -20.01
C SER A 60 42.03 2.86 -19.99
N CYS A 61 41.93 4.18 -19.83
CA CYS A 61 40.64 4.88 -19.73
C CYS A 61 40.62 6.12 -20.62
N GLN A 62 39.56 6.27 -21.40
CA GLN A 62 39.24 7.47 -22.18
C GLN A 62 37.97 8.09 -21.61
N ASP A 63 38.00 9.39 -21.33
CA ASP A 63 36.90 10.17 -20.71
C ASP A 63 36.28 11.09 -21.76
N PHE A 64 34.96 11.01 -21.92
CA PHE A 64 34.18 11.82 -22.84
C PHE A 64 33.05 12.52 -22.09
N ARG A 65 32.97 13.84 -22.24
CA ARG A 65 31.92 14.68 -21.63
C ARG A 65 31.09 15.32 -22.73
N PRO A 66 30.12 14.59 -23.30
CA PRO A 66 29.32 15.12 -24.39
C PRO A 66 28.45 16.28 -23.89
N HIS A 67 28.36 17.33 -24.70
CA HIS A 67 27.35 18.37 -24.50
C HIS A 67 25.95 17.77 -24.66
N ARG A 68 24.94 18.31 -23.97
CA ARG A 68 23.54 17.82 -24.04
C ARG A 68 23.01 17.71 -25.46
N THR A 69 23.32 18.75 -26.24
CA THR A 69 22.95 18.86 -27.65
C THR A 69 24.23 18.91 -28.46
N GLY A 70 24.31 18.09 -29.50
CA GLY A 70 25.47 18.07 -30.39
C GLY A 70 25.55 16.75 -31.11
N GLU A 71 26.25 16.77 -32.25
CA GLU A 71 26.62 15.54 -32.93
C GLU A 71 27.72 14.80 -32.16
N VAL A 72 27.82 13.50 -32.43
CA VAL A 72 28.82 12.65 -31.81
C VAL A 72 30.21 13.02 -32.32
N ASP A 73 31.10 13.38 -31.40
CA ASP A 73 32.51 13.67 -31.68
C ASP A 73 33.19 12.53 -32.47
N ALA A 74 33.97 12.89 -33.48
CA ALA A 74 34.78 11.96 -34.25
C ALA A 74 35.76 11.17 -33.36
N ALA A 75 36.32 11.78 -32.32
CA ALA A 75 37.19 11.11 -31.36
C ALA A 75 36.44 9.99 -30.62
N PHE A 76 35.19 10.24 -30.21
CA PHE A 76 34.36 9.22 -29.55
C PHE A 76 33.97 8.09 -30.51
N ARG A 77 33.58 8.41 -31.76
CA ARG A 77 33.30 7.38 -32.79
C ARG A 77 34.53 6.52 -33.07
N SER A 78 35.71 7.13 -33.15
CA SER A 78 36.97 6.41 -33.29
C SER A 78 37.18 5.50 -32.08
N ALA A 79 37.09 6.02 -30.85
CA ALA A 79 37.28 5.22 -29.65
C ALA A 79 36.30 4.04 -29.53
N LEU A 80 35.03 4.22 -29.93
CA LEU A 80 34.03 3.14 -29.94
C LEU A 80 34.37 2.00 -30.92
N SER A 81 34.92 2.34 -32.09
CA SER A 81 35.19 1.41 -33.20
C SER A 81 36.58 0.81 -33.17
N SER A 82 37.60 1.57 -32.74
CA SER A 82 38.99 1.11 -32.64
C SER A 82 39.30 0.62 -31.23
N ARG A 83 39.82 -0.61 -31.13
CA ARG A 83 40.38 -1.16 -29.88
C ARG A 83 41.89 -1.06 -29.89
N PRO A 84 42.53 -0.74 -28.74
CA PRO A 84 43.97 -0.93 -28.60
C PRO A 84 44.35 -2.37 -28.94
N PRO A 85 45.48 -2.59 -29.64
CA PRO A 85 45.95 -3.95 -29.93
C PRO A 85 46.22 -4.69 -28.61
N GLY A 86 45.83 -5.97 -28.56
CA GLY A 86 45.94 -6.78 -27.35
C GLY A 86 44.82 -6.58 -26.32
N SER A 87 43.85 -5.70 -26.60
CA SER A 87 42.71 -5.52 -25.70
C SER A 87 41.81 -6.75 -25.66
N LYS A 88 41.59 -7.28 -24.44
CA LYS A 88 40.72 -8.43 -24.20
C LYS A 88 39.30 -8.02 -23.80
N THR A 89 39.19 -7.07 -22.88
CA THR A 89 37.90 -6.60 -22.36
C THR A 89 37.78 -5.10 -22.52
N ARG A 90 36.64 -4.65 -23.06
CA ARG A 90 36.24 -3.25 -23.13
C ARG A 90 35.05 -3.00 -22.21
N LEU A 91 35.11 -1.95 -21.40
CA LEU A 91 33.99 -1.43 -20.63
C LEU A 91 33.57 -0.08 -21.19
N VAL A 92 32.28 0.08 -21.46
CA VAL A 92 31.68 1.36 -21.83
C VAL A 92 30.74 1.74 -20.71
N LEU A 93 31.17 2.68 -19.88
CA LEU A 93 30.43 3.16 -18.72
C LEU A 93 29.76 4.48 -19.07
N VAL A 94 28.43 4.51 -19.04
CA VAL A 94 27.64 5.73 -19.26
C VAL A 94 27.08 6.19 -17.93
N GLN A 95 27.43 7.39 -17.52
CA GLN A 95 26.94 8.03 -16.31
C GLN A 95 26.08 9.24 -16.70
N GLY A 96 24.88 9.35 -16.14
CA GLY A 96 24.05 10.55 -16.24
C GLY A 96 23.27 10.81 -14.94
N GLY A 97 22.93 12.06 -14.67
CA GLY A 97 22.09 12.43 -13.52
C GLY A 97 20.61 12.15 -13.76
N GLN A 98 20.13 12.52 -14.95
CA GLN A 98 18.76 12.34 -15.41
C GLN A 98 18.71 11.96 -16.89
N LEU A 99 17.57 11.46 -17.35
CA LEU A 99 17.36 11.24 -18.78
C LEU A 99 17.48 12.54 -19.59
N GLY A 100 17.04 13.66 -19.00
CA GLY A 100 17.15 15.00 -19.60
C GLY A 100 18.58 15.45 -19.90
N ASP A 101 19.53 14.98 -19.10
CA ASP A 101 20.95 15.29 -19.28
C ASP A 101 21.56 14.47 -20.41
N THR A 102 20.86 13.42 -20.87
CA THR A 102 21.42 12.42 -21.76
C THR A 102 21.44 12.91 -23.22
N ASN A 103 22.63 12.98 -23.85
CA ASN A 103 22.78 13.27 -25.27
C ASN A 103 22.44 12.00 -26.05
N ALA A 104 21.24 12.02 -26.62
CA ALA A 104 20.67 10.94 -27.42
C ALA A 104 21.57 10.50 -28.60
N ALA A 105 22.38 11.38 -29.18
CA ALA A 105 23.30 11.06 -30.26
C ALA A 105 24.37 10.05 -29.82
N TYR A 106 24.93 10.25 -28.62
CA TYR A 106 25.97 9.38 -28.08
C TYR A 106 25.38 8.01 -27.68
N ILE A 107 24.18 8.01 -27.10
CA ILE A 107 23.45 6.77 -26.81
C ILE A 107 23.11 6.00 -28.10
N ASP A 108 22.66 6.69 -29.14
CA ASP A 108 22.41 6.10 -30.46
C ASP A 108 23.68 5.48 -31.05
N ALA A 109 24.83 6.16 -30.95
CA ALA A 109 26.11 5.63 -31.40
C ALA A 109 26.57 4.40 -30.62
N ILE A 110 26.41 4.39 -29.28
CA ILE A 110 26.72 3.22 -28.45
C ILE A 110 25.81 2.04 -28.82
N GLY A 111 24.49 2.30 -28.93
CA GLY A 111 23.50 1.31 -29.32
C GLY A 111 23.78 0.72 -30.70
N TRP A 112 24.16 1.58 -31.66
CA TRP A 112 24.54 1.17 -33.01
C TRP A 112 25.78 0.30 -33.01
N GLN A 113 26.86 0.76 -32.36
CA GLN A 113 28.17 0.11 -32.39
C GLN A 113 28.11 -1.30 -31.79
N TYR A 114 27.40 -1.46 -30.68
CA TYR A 114 27.33 -2.72 -29.94
C TYR A 114 26.02 -3.47 -30.17
N ARG A 115 25.18 -3.06 -31.13
CA ARG A 115 23.92 -3.73 -31.47
C ARG A 115 23.07 -4.04 -30.23
N LEU A 116 22.97 -3.08 -29.32
CA LEU A 116 22.30 -3.29 -28.04
C LEU A 116 20.82 -3.64 -28.24
N ASP A 117 20.24 -4.37 -27.30
CA ASP A 117 18.79 -4.60 -27.34
C ASP A 117 18.06 -3.28 -27.04
N PRO A 118 17.05 -2.87 -27.81
CA PRO A 118 16.25 -1.68 -27.49
C PRO A 118 15.61 -1.74 -26.11
N LYS A 119 15.27 -2.95 -25.63
CA LYS A 119 14.76 -3.18 -24.28
C LYS A 119 15.78 -2.80 -23.21
N PHE A 120 17.10 -2.97 -23.45
CA PHE A 120 18.15 -2.53 -22.52
C PHE A 120 18.02 -1.03 -22.20
N PHE A 121 17.96 -0.19 -23.23
CA PHE A 121 17.79 1.24 -23.04
C PHE A 121 16.40 1.61 -22.54
N ARG A 122 15.36 0.92 -23.00
CA ARG A 122 13.99 1.19 -22.54
C ARG A 122 13.84 0.94 -21.04
N THR A 123 14.28 -0.22 -20.55
CA THR A 123 14.27 -0.55 -19.12
C THR A 123 15.05 0.52 -18.36
N HIS A 124 16.24 0.91 -18.81
CA HIS A 124 17.05 1.87 -18.07
C HIS A 124 16.49 3.31 -18.08
N PHE A 125 15.94 3.75 -19.20
CA PHE A 125 15.55 5.15 -19.40
C PHE A 125 14.07 5.42 -19.15
N GLN A 126 13.18 4.46 -19.42
CA GLN A 126 11.75 4.63 -19.18
C GLN A 126 11.47 4.66 -17.68
N ASP A 127 12.18 3.89 -16.87
CA ASP A 127 12.01 3.91 -15.41
C ASP A 127 12.53 5.21 -14.79
N ALA A 128 13.61 5.77 -15.36
CA ALA A 128 14.11 7.08 -14.99
C ALA A 128 13.09 8.22 -15.23
N LEU A 129 12.17 8.05 -16.19
CA LEU A 129 11.11 9.03 -16.46
C LEU A 129 10.01 9.04 -15.41
N TYR A 130 9.57 7.87 -14.96
CA TYR A 130 8.49 7.77 -13.97
C TYR A 130 8.88 8.43 -12.64
N LEU A 131 10.18 8.50 -12.36
CA LEU A 131 10.73 9.14 -11.17
C LEU A 131 10.76 10.67 -11.26
N THR A 132 10.82 11.24 -12.46
CA THR A 132 10.94 12.69 -12.66
C THR A 132 9.60 13.40 -12.80
N GLU A 133 8.57 12.73 -13.33
CA GLU A 133 7.25 13.36 -13.54
C GLU A 133 6.33 13.28 -12.31
N GLY A 134 6.62 12.41 -11.34
CA GLY A 134 5.79 12.19 -10.16
C GLY A 134 6.45 12.59 -8.85
N SER A 135 6.44 13.88 -8.49
CA SER A 135 6.76 14.32 -7.11
C SER A 135 5.76 13.78 -6.06
N ARG A 136 4.72 13.09 -6.52
CA ARG A 136 3.72 12.42 -5.67
C ARG A 136 3.99 10.93 -5.65
N LEU A 137 4.81 10.58 -4.66
CA LEU A 137 4.93 9.27 -4.03
C LEU A 137 5.49 8.16 -4.92
N LEU A 138 6.34 7.36 -4.28
CA LEU A 138 6.82 6.05 -4.67
C LEU A 138 5.65 5.08 -4.89
N GLY A 139 4.84 5.35 -5.91
CA GLY A 139 3.77 4.47 -6.33
C GLY A 139 4.37 3.09 -6.61
N SER A 140 3.87 2.09 -5.88
CA SER A 140 4.20 0.66 -5.87
C SER A 140 4.53 -0.02 -7.23
N GLN A 141 4.28 0.65 -8.36
CA GLN A 141 4.23 0.08 -9.70
C GLN A 141 5.41 0.38 -10.64
N CYS A 142 6.32 1.31 -10.32
CA CYS A 142 7.42 1.63 -11.25
C CYS A 142 8.71 0.89 -10.90
N LEU A 143 8.66 -0.43 -10.99
CA LEU A 143 9.87 -1.21 -11.20
C LEU A 143 9.93 -1.57 -12.69
N PRO A 144 11.12 -1.61 -13.31
CA PRO A 144 11.27 -2.02 -14.71
C PRO A 144 10.44 -3.25 -15.03
N ALA A 145 9.84 -3.35 -16.21
CA ALA A 145 9.43 -4.68 -16.67
C ALA A 145 10.69 -5.58 -16.67
N PRO A 146 10.62 -6.85 -16.21
CA PRO A 146 11.76 -7.74 -16.31
C PRO A 146 12.17 -7.78 -17.79
N LEU A 147 13.46 -7.55 -18.04
CA LEU A 147 14.01 -7.77 -19.36
C LEU A 147 13.71 -9.23 -19.75
N PRO A 148 13.47 -9.51 -21.04
CA PRO A 148 13.14 -10.85 -21.49
C PRO A 148 14.31 -11.79 -21.24
N TYR A 149 14.01 -12.98 -20.70
CA TYR A 149 14.93 -14.04 -20.28
C TYR A 149 15.99 -14.51 -21.31
N GLU A 150 15.97 -13.97 -22.52
CA GLU A 150 16.71 -14.43 -23.70
C GLU A 150 18.08 -13.75 -23.86
N LYS A 151 18.46 -12.77 -23.01
CA LYS A 151 19.70 -11.99 -23.22
C LYS A 151 20.60 -11.82 -21.99
N ASP A 152 21.87 -11.58 -22.29
CA ASP A 152 23.02 -11.48 -21.39
C ASP A 152 23.10 -10.13 -20.67
N TYR A 153 22.10 -9.83 -19.83
CA TYR A 153 22.11 -8.62 -19.02
C TYR A 153 22.17 -8.93 -17.52
N ILE A 154 22.85 -8.05 -16.81
CA ILE A 154 22.90 -8.01 -15.36
C ILE A 154 22.27 -6.70 -14.93
N THR A 155 21.27 -6.75 -14.06
CA THR A 155 20.73 -5.56 -13.42
C THR A 155 21.29 -5.48 -12.02
N VAL A 156 22.04 -4.42 -11.72
CA VAL A 156 22.58 -4.13 -10.39
C VAL A 156 21.75 -3.03 -9.76
N VAL A 157 21.31 -3.27 -8.53
CA VAL A 157 20.64 -2.24 -7.73
C VAL A 157 21.68 -1.32 -7.15
N THR A 158 21.42 -0.02 -7.24
CA THR A 158 22.27 1.00 -6.63
C THR A 158 21.66 1.49 -5.33
N GLU A 159 22.35 2.43 -4.69
CA GLU A 159 22.08 2.97 -3.37
C GLU A 159 20.70 3.61 -3.17
N THR A 160 20.04 4.02 -4.25
CA THR A 160 18.77 4.74 -4.20
C THR A 160 17.70 3.98 -4.95
N LEU A 161 16.45 4.04 -4.48
CA LEU A 161 15.27 3.40 -5.07
C LEU A 161 15.07 3.67 -6.56
N THR A 162 15.75 4.69 -7.06
CA THR A 162 15.58 5.31 -8.35
C THR A 162 16.64 4.91 -9.37
N SER A 163 17.70 4.24 -8.93
CA SER A 163 18.89 4.07 -9.74
C SER A 163 19.23 2.59 -9.82
N PHE A 164 19.17 2.06 -11.03
CA PHE A 164 19.75 0.77 -11.37
C PHE A 164 20.95 1.04 -12.26
N ALA A 165 21.87 0.09 -12.32
CA ALA A 165 22.80 -0.02 -13.42
C ALA A 165 22.50 -1.31 -14.17
N THR A 166 22.27 -1.20 -15.48
CA THR A 166 22.17 -2.38 -16.33
C THR A 166 23.47 -2.52 -17.09
N ALA A 167 24.06 -3.70 -17.00
CA ALA A 167 25.21 -4.10 -17.80
C ALA A 167 24.77 -5.17 -18.80
N THR A 168 25.17 -5.04 -20.05
CA THR A 168 25.09 -6.12 -21.03
C THR A 168 26.50 -6.57 -21.39
N ILE A 169 26.68 -7.89 -21.46
CA ILE A 169 27.99 -8.50 -21.70
C ILE A 169 27.93 -9.24 -23.02
N MET A 170 28.72 -8.76 -23.97
CA MET A 170 28.88 -9.37 -25.29
C MET A 170 30.22 -10.08 -25.33
N THR A 171 30.20 -11.38 -25.56
CA THR A 171 31.38 -12.22 -25.67
C THR A 171 31.54 -12.63 -27.13
N ASP A 172 32.53 -12.07 -27.81
CA ASP A 172 33.00 -12.57 -29.09
C ASP A 172 34.11 -13.61 -28.84
N ALA A 173 34.50 -14.38 -29.86
CA ALA A 173 35.49 -15.46 -29.72
C ALA A 173 36.84 -15.03 -29.11
N ILE A 174 37.17 -13.74 -29.16
CA ILE A 174 38.48 -13.20 -28.74
C ILE A 174 38.32 -12.05 -27.74
N GLN A 175 37.17 -11.36 -27.71
CA GLN A 175 37.03 -10.12 -26.96
C GLN A 175 35.68 -10.00 -26.26
N ASN A 176 35.72 -9.34 -25.11
CA ASN A 176 34.56 -9.10 -24.27
C ASN A 176 34.20 -7.62 -24.26
N THR A 177 32.91 -7.31 -24.30
CA THR A 177 32.41 -5.94 -24.21
C THR A 177 31.36 -5.87 -23.12
N ILE A 178 31.55 -4.96 -22.19
CA ILE A 178 30.57 -4.66 -21.14
C ILE A 178 30.08 -3.25 -21.37
N VAL A 179 28.79 -3.09 -21.68
CA VAL A 179 28.16 -1.77 -21.71
C VAL A 179 27.32 -1.62 -20.46
N MET A 180 27.69 -0.68 -19.60
CA MET A 180 27.01 -0.37 -18.36
C MET A 180 26.45 1.04 -18.44
N VAL A 181 25.14 1.18 -18.24
CA VAL A 181 24.50 2.49 -18.09
C VAL A 181 24.11 2.63 -16.63
N GLY A 182 24.50 3.73 -16.00
CA GLY A 182 24.14 4.10 -14.63
C GLY A 182 23.55 5.51 -14.63
N LEU A 183 22.32 5.64 -14.14
CA LEU A 183 21.70 6.94 -13.91
C LEU A 183 21.75 7.22 -12.40
N ASP A 184 22.77 7.96 -11.96
CA ASP A 184 22.98 8.30 -10.55
C ASP A 184 22.53 9.75 -10.32
N HIS A 185 21.48 9.96 -9.54
CA HIS A 185 20.86 11.27 -9.32
C HIS A 185 21.71 12.23 -8.44
N PHE A 186 22.88 11.80 -7.96
CA PHE A 186 23.69 12.50 -6.95
C PHE A 186 25.14 12.73 -7.41
N ASP A 187 25.75 13.82 -6.92
CA ASP A 187 27.08 14.34 -7.31
C ASP A 187 28.25 13.34 -7.13
N ASP A 188 28.09 12.29 -6.32
CA ASP A 188 29.13 11.28 -6.08
C ASP A 188 28.81 9.98 -6.81
N SER A 189 28.87 10.03 -8.14
CA SER A 189 28.47 8.90 -8.96
C SER A 189 29.31 7.65 -8.70
N ARG A 190 28.64 6.52 -8.54
CA ARG A 190 29.28 5.23 -8.34
C ARG A 190 29.99 4.77 -9.60
N VAL A 191 29.56 5.22 -10.78
CA VAL A 191 30.26 4.97 -12.04
C VAL A 191 31.64 5.65 -12.05
N THR A 192 31.75 6.90 -11.61
CA THR A 192 33.06 7.57 -11.49
C THR A 192 33.93 6.88 -10.42
N SER A 193 33.32 6.45 -9.30
CA SER A 193 34.02 5.68 -8.28
C SER A 193 34.54 4.35 -8.83
N LEU A 194 33.73 3.61 -9.58
CA LEU A 194 34.12 2.37 -10.26
C LEU A 194 35.27 2.64 -11.23
N ARG A 195 35.17 3.67 -12.07
CA ARG A 195 36.25 4.08 -12.98
C ARG A 195 37.55 4.33 -12.20
N LYS A 196 37.51 5.12 -11.12
CA LYS A 196 38.68 5.39 -10.27
C LYS A 196 39.26 4.10 -9.71
N THR A 197 38.42 3.21 -9.19
CA THR A 197 38.84 1.90 -8.67
C THR A 197 39.49 1.03 -9.73
N LEU A 198 38.92 0.96 -10.95
CA LEU A 198 39.42 0.10 -12.02
C LEU A 198 40.73 0.60 -12.63
N VAL A 199 40.94 1.91 -12.68
CA VAL A 199 42.16 2.53 -13.24
C VAL A 199 43.29 2.59 -12.22
N ASP A 200 42.98 2.61 -10.91
CA ASP A 200 43.98 2.67 -9.85
C ASP A 200 44.65 1.29 -9.64
N PRO A 201 45.93 1.12 -10.01
CA PRO A 201 46.64 -0.15 -9.88
C PRO A 201 46.87 -0.55 -8.42
N ALA A 202 46.77 0.38 -7.46
CA ALA A 202 46.88 0.08 -6.04
C ALA A 202 45.61 -0.62 -5.51
N VAL A 203 44.45 -0.35 -6.12
CA VAL A 203 43.17 -0.94 -5.73
C VAL A 203 42.82 -2.13 -6.62
N PHE A 204 43.04 -2.04 -7.93
CA PHE A 204 42.72 -3.08 -8.90
C PHE A 204 43.99 -3.57 -9.60
N SER A 205 44.65 -4.54 -8.94
CA SER A 205 45.97 -5.03 -9.35
C SER A 205 45.97 -5.68 -10.74
N ARG A 206 47.15 -5.75 -11.37
CA ARG A 206 47.35 -6.44 -12.66
C ARG A 206 46.82 -7.87 -12.68
N THR A 207 47.04 -8.62 -11.60
CA THR A 207 46.53 -10.00 -11.47
C THR A 207 45.00 -10.03 -11.42
N THR A 208 44.38 -9.03 -10.80
CA THR A 208 42.92 -8.91 -10.75
C THR A 208 42.34 -8.59 -12.12
N VAL A 209 42.97 -7.69 -12.89
CA VAL A 209 42.56 -7.40 -14.28
C VAL A 209 42.67 -8.65 -15.15
N LEU A 210 43.79 -9.37 -15.08
CA LEU A 210 43.98 -10.60 -15.85
C LEU A 210 42.97 -11.70 -15.49
N ALA A 211 42.60 -11.80 -14.21
CA ALA A 211 41.56 -12.71 -13.76
C ALA A 211 40.17 -12.27 -14.25
N ALA A 212 39.88 -10.96 -14.19
CA ALA A 212 38.63 -10.40 -14.69
C ALA A 212 38.51 -10.47 -16.22
N ASP A 213 39.61 -10.53 -16.97
CA ASP A 213 39.58 -10.81 -18.41
C ASP A 213 39.09 -12.23 -18.74
N LEU A 214 39.23 -13.19 -17.81
CA LEU A 214 38.65 -14.54 -17.94
C LEU A 214 37.15 -14.52 -17.64
N HIS A 215 36.72 -13.67 -16.70
CA HIS A 215 35.33 -13.52 -16.29
C HIS A 215 34.95 -12.03 -16.28
N PRO A 216 34.55 -11.44 -17.44
CA PRO A 216 34.36 -10.00 -17.58
C PRO A 216 33.42 -9.39 -16.55
N CYS A 217 32.42 -10.15 -16.08
CA CYS A 217 31.50 -9.67 -15.06
C CYS A 217 32.18 -9.34 -13.71
N ASP A 218 33.38 -9.87 -13.45
CA ASP A 218 34.15 -9.58 -12.23
C ASP A 218 34.63 -8.12 -12.17
N PHE A 219 34.71 -7.40 -13.31
CA PHE A 219 34.94 -5.96 -13.31
C PHE A 219 33.82 -5.17 -12.62
N LEU A 220 32.61 -5.73 -12.49
CA LEU A 220 31.46 -5.09 -11.85
C LEU A 220 31.42 -5.35 -10.33
N VAL A 221 32.18 -6.33 -9.82
CA VAL A 221 32.14 -6.74 -8.40
C VAL A 221 32.42 -5.57 -7.44
N PRO A 222 33.41 -4.68 -7.66
CA PRO A 222 33.63 -3.53 -6.79
C PRO A 222 32.42 -2.59 -6.72
N TYR A 223 31.75 -2.36 -7.85
CA TYR A 223 30.54 -1.53 -7.91
C TYR A 223 29.37 -2.16 -7.16
N ILE A 224 29.15 -3.47 -7.36
CA ILE A 224 28.07 -4.21 -6.70
C ILE A 224 28.30 -4.23 -5.19
N ASN A 225 29.51 -4.55 -4.74
CA ASN A 225 29.83 -4.58 -3.31
C ASN A 225 29.68 -3.20 -2.66
N GLY A 226 30.10 -2.13 -3.34
CA GLY A 226 29.90 -0.76 -2.87
C GLY A 226 28.41 -0.41 -2.71
N SER A 227 27.58 -0.85 -3.65
CA SER A 227 26.12 -0.65 -3.63
C SER A 227 25.45 -1.46 -2.52
N LEU A 228 25.79 -2.75 -2.40
CA LEU A 228 25.30 -3.64 -1.35
C LEU A 228 25.65 -3.12 0.05
N TRP A 229 26.88 -2.62 0.25
CA TRP A 229 27.30 -2.07 1.53
C TRP A 229 26.45 -0.88 1.96
N LYS A 230 26.09 0.02 1.03
CA LYS A 230 25.24 1.16 1.40
C LYS A 230 23.79 0.75 1.58
N ILE A 231 23.25 -0.16 0.77
CA ILE A 231 21.91 -0.70 1.01
C ILE A 231 21.85 -1.37 2.39
N ALA A 232 22.89 -2.10 2.78
CA ALA A 232 23.01 -2.68 4.11
C ALA A 232 23.10 -1.61 5.20
N SER A 233 23.88 -0.54 5.01
CA SER A 233 23.99 0.54 6.00
C SER A 233 22.66 1.29 6.18
N GLU A 234 21.92 1.52 5.09
CA GLU A 234 20.57 2.10 5.10
C GLU A 234 19.54 1.16 5.75
N SER A 235 19.55 -0.12 5.41
CA SER A 235 18.69 -1.13 6.04
C SER A 235 18.91 -1.18 7.55
N ARG A 236 20.17 -1.16 8.00
CA ARG A 236 20.52 -1.08 9.44
C ARG A 236 20.17 0.26 10.07
N ARG A 237 20.18 1.36 9.31
CA ARG A 237 19.72 2.67 9.78
C ARG A 237 18.22 2.65 10.03
N HIS A 238 17.43 2.05 9.14
CA HIS A 238 16.01 1.82 9.37
C HIS A 238 15.76 0.92 10.60
N GLY A 239 16.57 -0.14 10.75
CA GLY A 239 16.59 -0.96 11.96
C GLY A 239 16.86 -0.17 13.25
N ARG A 240 17.60 0.95 13.19
CA ARG A 240 17.83 1.85 14.33
C ARG A 240 16.77 2.95 14.47
N MET A 241 16.21 3.46 13.38
CA MET A 241 15.09 4.43 13.38
C MET A 241 13.82 3.87 14.03
N GLN A 242 13.73 2.54 14.14
CA GLN A 242 12.85 1.81 15.05
C GLN A 242 12.69 2.44 16.45
N ALA A 243 13.73 3.06 17.02
CA ALA A 243 13.65 3.73 18.32
C ALA A 243 12.97 5.11 18.26
N LYS A 244 13.05 5.81 17.11
CA LYS A 244 12.43 7.13 16.89
C LYS A 244 10.97 7.04 16.44
N LEU A 245 10.57 5.94 15.81
CA LEU A 245 9.16 5.69 15.43
C LEU A 245 8.22 5.63 16.65
N ALA A 246 8.76 5.38 17.85
CA ALA A 246 7.98 5.47 19.09
C ALA A 246 7.63 6.93 19.48
N SER A 247 8.34 7.93 18.94
CA SER A 247 8.17 9.34 19.31
C SER A 247 7.52 10.21 18.22
N GLU A 248 7.58 9.84 16.94
CA GLU A 248 7.10 10.69 15.84
C GLU A 248 5.98 10.04 15.01
N GLN A 249 4.85 10.73 14.93
CA GLN A 249 3.57 10.24 14.38
C GLN A 249 3.53 10.13 12.84
N THR A 250 4.54 10.65 12.13
CA THR A 250 4.48 10.92 10.68
C THR A 250 5.46 10.10 9.81
N ALA A 251 6.37 9.32 10.39
CA ALA A 251 7.45 8.67 9.65
C ALA A 251 7.12 7.28 9.03
N ASN A 252 5.85 6.82 9.04
CA ASN A 252 5.59 5.37 9.00
C ASN A 252 5.37 4.75 7.61
N SER A 253 4.87 5.48 6.61
CA SER A 253 4.57 4.88 5.28
C SER A 253 5.77 4.88 4.35
N PHE A 254 6.53 5.98 4.32
CA PHE A 254 7.65 6.15 3.38
C PHE A 254 8.78 5.15 3.66
N ASP A 255 9.19 4.99 4.92
CA ASP A 255 10.29 4.09 5.29
C ASP A 255 9.94 2.62 5.01
N TRP A 256 8.67 2.24 5.22
CA TRP A 256 8.15 0.92 4.86
C TRP A 256 8.20 0.68 3.36
N GLU A 257 7.66 1.61 2.57
CA GLU A 257 7.66 1.52 1.11
C GLU A 257 9.09 1.47 0.55
N LEU A 258 10.00 2.27 1.12
CA LEU A 258 11.43 2.29 0.80
C LEU A 258 12.08 0.94 1.10
N ASN A 259 11.83 0.36 2.28
CA ASN A 259 12.36 -0.96 2.61
C ASN A 259 11.82 -2.06 1.68
N GLN A 260 10.53 -2.02 1.37
CA GLN A 260 9.90 -2.97 0.44
C GLN A 260 10.42 -2.84 -0.99
N ALA A 261 10.66 -1.61 -1.45
CA ALA A 261 11.27 -1.39 -2.75
C ALA A 261 12.72 -1.88 -2.79
N ASN A 262 13.52 -1.64 -1.74
CA ASN A 262 14.87 -2.20 -1.62
C ASN A 262 14.86 -3.74 -1.65
N TYR A 263 13.95 -4.38 -0.91
CA TYR A 263 13.81 -5.85 -0.91
C TYR A 263 13.52 -6.39 -2.31
N ARG A 264 12.51 -5.84 -3.00
CA ARG A 264 12.14 -6.25 -4.38
C ARG A 264 13.31 -6.06 -5.35
N ASN A 265 14.02 -4.94 -5.21
CA ASN A 265 15.16 -4.61 -6.02
C ASN A 265 16.30 -5.61 -5.83
N LEU A 266 16.69 -5.87 -4.59
CA LEU A 266 17.73 -6.86 -4.25
C LEU A 266 17.39 -8.24 -4.80
N MET A 267 16.14 -8.69 -4.63
CA MET A 267 15.65 -9.96 -5.18
C MET A 267 15.80 -10.03 -6.69
N ARG A 268 15.40 -8.97 -7.40
CA ARG A 268 15.56 -8.89 -8.85
C ARG A 268 17.02 -8.93 -9.27
N SER A 269 17.88 -8.11 -8.66
CA SER A 269 19.29 -8.05 -9.01
C SER A 269 19.96 -9.41 -8.82
N CYS A 270 19.74 -10.02 -7.66
CA CYS A 270 20.19 -11.37 -7.36
C CYS A 270 19.70 -12.36 -8.41
N GLY A 271 18.40 -12.32 -8.77
CA GLY A 271 17.84 -13.19 -9.81
C GLY A 271 18.50 -13.01 -11.18
N THR A 272 18.71 -11.77 -11.63
CA THR A 272 19.38 -11.52 -12.92
C THR A 272 20.84 -11.95 -12.92
N ILE A 273 21.56 -11.77 -11.80
CA ILE A 273 22.94 -12.21 -11.66
C ILE A 273 23.02 -13.74 -11.65
N SER A 274 22.19 -14.41 -10.85
CA SER A 274 22.10 -15.88 -10.81
C SER A 274 21.82 -16.46 -12.18
N GLN A 275 20.79 -15.95 -12.86
CA GLN A 275 20.43 -16.41 -14.20
C GLN A 275 21.58 -16.20 -15.20
N TYR A 276 22.24 -15.03 -15.17
CA TYR A 276 23.39 -14.77 -16.03
C TYR A 276 24.52 -15.77 -15.78
N LEU A 277 24.82 -16.07 -14.51
CA LEU A 277 25.85 -17.06 -14.15
C LEU A 277 25.48 -18.46 -14.61
N GLU A 278 24.23 -18.89 -14.43
CA GLU A 278 23.73 -20.19 -14.87
C GLU A 278 23.84 -20.35 -16.40
N MET A 279 23.51 -19.31 -17.16
CA MET A 279 23.56 -19.35 -18.63
C MET A 279 24.99 -19.32 -19.18
N LYS A 280 25.87 -18.47 -18.63
CA LYS A 280 27.23 -18.23 -19.19
C LYS A 280 28.31 -19.08 -18.57
N TYR A 281 28.12 -19.50 -17.33
CA TYR A 281 29.07 -20.29 -16.57
C TYR A 281 28.36 -21.49 -15.96
N PRO A 282 27.89 -22.46 -16.77
CA PRO A 282 27.42 -23.74 -16.27
C PRO A 282 28.63 -24.51 -15.70
N ILE A 283 28.94 -24.26 -14.43
CA ILE A 283 30.22 -24.61 -13.81
C ILE A 283 30.28 -26.09 -13.36
N PRO A 284 31.46 -26.74 -13.51
CA PRO A 284 32.04 -27.69 -12.54
C PRO A 284 32.84 -26.94 -11.44
N PHE A 285 32.46 -27.11 -10.16
CA PHE A 285 32.75 -26.36 -8.91
C PHE A 285 34.08 -25.56 -8.67
N GLY A 286 35.11 -25.57 -9.53
CA GLY A 286 36.45 -25.02 -9.23
C GLY A 286 36.82 -23.66 -9.82
N GLN A 287 36.05 -23.10 -10.77
CA GLN A 287 36.37 -21.85 -11.47
C GLN A 287 35.18 -20.88 -11.48
N GLN A 288 34.51 -20.72 -10.33
CA GLN A 288 33.39 -19.78 -10.26
C GLN A 288 33.90 -18.34 -10.38
N PRO A 289 33.23 -17.48 -11.16
CA PRO A 289 33.54 -16.05 -11.19
C PRO A 289 33.36 -15.45 -9.79
N ARG A 290 34.10 -14.40 -9.45
CA ARG A 290 33.95 -13.71 -8.15
C ARG A 290 32.53 -13.18 -7.95
N LEU A 291 31.81 -12.92 -9.04
CA LEU A 291 30.40 -12.58 -9.01
C LEU A 291 29.51 -13.64 -8.30
N ALA A 292 29.90 -14.92 -8.28
CA ALA A 292 29.16 -15.96 -7.55
C ALA A 292 29.16 -15.71 -6.03
N GLU A 293 30.26 -15.23 -5.47
CA GLU A 293 30.36 -14.86 -4.05
C GLU A 293 29.45 -13.66 -3.72
N VAL A 294 29.22 -12.77 -4.70
CA VAL A 294 28.32 -11.63 -4.53
C VAL A 294 26.86 -12.08 -4.40
N ILE A 295 26.44 -13.18 -5.03
CA ILE A 295 25.09 -13.76 -4.85
C ILE A 295 24.86 -14.16 -3.39
N ARG A 296 25.88 -14.71 -2.74
CA ARG A 296 25.81 -15.06 -1.31
C ARG A 296 25.58 -13.81 -0.45
N GLN A 297 26.24 -12.69 -0.78
CA GLN A 297 26.06 -11.42 -0.11
C GLN A 297 24.66 -10.83 -0.35
N TYR A 298 24.15 -10.90 -1.58
CA TYR A 298 22.75 -10.55 -1.89
C TYR A 298 21.78 -11.36 -1.02
N SER A 299 21.97 -12.67 -0.96
CA SER A 299 21.07 -13.57 -0.22
C SER A 299 21.04 -13.24 1.27
N ALA A 300 22.20 -12.94 1.87
CA ALA A 300 22.29 -12.49 3.25
C ALA A 300 21.56 -11.15 3.46
N LEU A 301 21.78 -10.18 2.57
CA LEU A 301 21.14 -8.85 2.69
C LEU A 301 19.63 -8.89 2.44
N ILE A 302 19.16 -9.75 1.53
CA ILE A 302 17.74 -10.02 1.26
C ILE A 302 17.07 -10.57 2.52
N ALA A 303 17.72 -11.52 3.21
CA ALA A 303 17.22 -12.08 4.47
C ALA A 303 17.14 -10.99 5.56
N GLU A 304 18.20 -10.19 5.74
CA GLU A 304 18.24 -9.07 6.71
C GLU A 304 17.13 -8.04 6.41
N THR A 305 16.96 -7.66 5.14
CA THR A 305 15.96 -6.67 4.71
C THR A 305 14.53 -7.20 4.92
N ARG A 306 14.29 -8.49 4.63
CA ARG A 306 13.00 -9.16 4.88
C ARG A 306 12.66 -9.22 6.36
N GLU A 307 13.64 -9.55 7.20
CA GLU A 307 13.45 -9.56 8.66
C GLU A 307 13.12 -8.16 9.18
N ASN A 308 13.87 -7.14 8.75
CA ASN A 308 13.62 -5.74 9.10
C ASN A 308 12.22 -5.28 8.67
N ALA A 309 11.76 -5.72 7.50
CA ALA A 309 10.39 -5.47 7.07
C ALA A 309 9.37 -6.17 8.01
N GLY A 310 9.52 -7.46 8.27
CA GLY A 310 8.60 -8.17 9.20
C GLY A 310 8.50 -7.50 10.58
N GLN A 311 9.62 -7.03 11.11
CA GLN A 311 9.66 -6.28 12.38
C GLN A 311 8.94 -4.92 12.28
N LEU A 312 9.15 -4.17 11.19
CA LEU A 312 8.50 -2.87 10.98
C LEU A 312 6.98 -3.02 10.83
N GLN A 313 6.52 -4.00 10.06
CA GLN A 313 5.08 -4.29 9.90
C GLN A 313 4.40 -4.61 11.23
N THR A 314 5.02 -5.50 12.02
CA THR A 314 4.51 -5.88 13.35
C THR A 314 4.37 -4.65 14.26
N ARG A 315 5.33 -3.71 14.20
CA ARG A 315 5.27 -2.47 14.99
C ARG A 315 4.21 -1.50 14.48
N ILE A 316 4.09 -1.32 13.17
CA ILE A 316 3.01 -0.50 12.58
C ILE A 316 1.65 -1.04 13.02
N GLN A 317 1.47 -2.37 13.03
CA GLN A 317 0.25 -3.01 13.51
C GLN A 317 0.02 -2.74 15.00
N ASN A 318 1.04 -2.93 15.86
CA ASN A 318 0.94 -2.64 17.29
C ASN A 318 0.61 -1.17 17.56
N TYR A 319 1.22 -0.25 16.82
CA TYR A 319 0.97 1.18 16.91
C TYR A 319 -0.46 1.53 16.48
N THR A 320 -0.92 0.98 15.37
CA THR A 320 -2.29 1.17 14.86
C THR A 320 -3.32 0.69 15.88
N SER A 321 -3.12 -0.51 16.45
CA SER A 321 -3.94 -1.04 17.54
C SER A 321 -3.90 -0.12 18.76
N GLY A 322 -2.74 0.41 19.14
CA GLY A 322 -2.59 1.37 20.23
C GLY A 322 -3.37 2.67 19.99
N GLN A 323 -3.31 3.23 18.78
CA GLN A 323 -4.09 4.43 18.42
C GLN A 323 -5.59 4.16 18.43
N ALA A 324 -6.05 3.03 17.91
CA ALA A 324 -7.45 2.64 17.96
C ALA A 324 -7.97 2.52 19.41
N ILE A 325 -7.14 1.99 20.33
CA ILE A 325 -7.46 1.94 21.76
C ILE A 325 -7.56 3.35 22.36
N LEU A 326 -6.64 4.26 22.02
CA LEU A 326 -6.68 5.64 22.52
C LEU A 326 -7.89 6.41 21.98
N GLU A 327 -8.21 6.22 20.71
CA GLU A 327 -9.40 6.81 20.08
C GLU A 327 -10.68 6.26 20.70
N ALA A 328 -10.76 4.95 20.98
CA ALA A 328 -11.87 4.36 21.70
C ALA A 328 -12.03 4.95 23.12
N LYS A 329 -10.92 5.13 23.86
CA LYS A 329 -10.95 5.79 25.19
C LYS A 329 -11.47 7.23 25.09
N ARG A 330 -10.99 8.01 24.12
CA ARG A 330 -11.49 9.37 23.87
C ARG A 330 -12.97 9.37 23.52
N GLY A 331 -13.42 8.41 22.71
CA GLY A 331 -14.84 8.23 22.39
C GLY A 331 -15.69 7.92 23.62
N ILE A 332 -15.17 7.11 24.56
CA ILE A 332 -15.83 6.85 25.85
C ILE A 332 -15.90 8.13 26.71
N GLU A 333 -14.82 8.87 26.83
CA GLU A 333 -14.78 10.14 27.58
C GLU A 333 -15.75 11.18 26.98
N GLN A 334 -15.81 11.27 25.66
CA GLN A 334 -16.77 12.13 24.95
C GLN A 334 -18.21 11.68 25.20
N ALA A 335 -18.49 10.37 25.14
CA ALA A 335 -19.81 9.83 25.44
C ALA A 335 -20.24 10.14 26.89
N ASP A 336 -19.32 10.07 27.84
CA ASP A 336 -19.56 10.45 29.23
C ASP A 336 -19.82 11.95 29.39
N ALA A 337 -19.09 12.81 28.67
CA ALA A 337 -19.35 14.24 28.66
C ALA A 337 -20.74 14.56 28.08
N VAL A 338 -21.11 13.94 26.96
CA VAL A 338 -22.45 14.07 26.35
C VAL A 338 -23.54 13.57 27.30
N ARG A 339 -23.30 12.45 28.00
CA ARG A 339 -24.21 11.92 29.03
C ARG A 339 -24.46 12.94 30.14
N ARG A 340 -23.41 13.59 30.67
CA ARG A 340 -23.55 14.61 31.71
C ARG A 340 -24.37 15.80 31.24
N ILE A 341 -24.11 16.31 30.03
CA ILE A 341 -24.89 17.42 29.44
C ILE A 341 -26.36 17.02 29.25
N THR A 342 -26.62 15.79 28.81
CA THR A 342 -27.99 15.27 28.63
C THR A 342 -28.74 15.21 29.95
N ILE A 343 -28.11 14.74 31.02
CA ILE A 343 -28.71 14.72 32.37
C ILE A 343 -29.09 16.14 32.81
N VAL A 344 -28.21 17.12 32.60
CA VAL A 344 -28.51 18.53 32.88
C VAL A 344 -29.70 19.02 32.06
N GLY A 345 -29.73 18.73 30.75
CA GLY A 345 -30.85 19.08 29.88
C GLY A 345 -32.19 18.50 30.32
N ILE A 346 -32.22 17.21 30.71
CA ILE A 346 -33.43 16.53 31.21
C ILE A 346 -34.02 17.23 32.44
N VAL A 347 -33.17 17.80 33.31
CA VAL A 347 -33.61 18.52 34.51
C VAL A 347 -34.03 19.96 34.20
N PHE A 348 -33.24 20.69 33.40
CA PHE A 348 -33.46 22.12 33.18
C PHE A 348 -34.57 22.42 32.17
N ILE A 349 -34.84 21.56 31.18
CA ILE A 349 -35.87 21.83 30.17
C ILE A 349 -37.27 21.92 30.79
N PRO A 350 -37.76 20.94 31.60
CA PRO A 350 -39.07 21.04 32.24
C PRO A 350 -39.15 22.20 33.25
N LEU A 351 -38.05 22.44 33.99
CA LEU A 351 -37.98 23.52 34.96
C LEU A 351 -38.09 24.90 34.28
N SER A 352 -37.36 25.10 33.18
CA SER A 352 -37.41 26.34 32.40
C SER A 352 -38.77 26.53 31.72
N PHE A 353 -39.41 25.44 31.29
CA PHE A 353 -40.78 25.48 30.78
C PHE A 353 -41.75 25.94 31.86
N ALA A 354 -41.66 25.39 33.08
CA ALA A 354 -42.50 25.81 34.19
C ALA A 354 -42.27 27.29 34.55
N THR A 355 -41.02 27.74 34.70
CA THR A 355 -40.73 29.15 35.02
C THR A 355 -41.20 30.11 33.92
N SER A 356 -41.07 29.72 32.65
CA SER A 356 -41.57 30.52 31.53
C SER A 356 -43.10 30.57 31.50
N PHE A 357 -43.77 29.42 31.61
CA PHE A 357 -45.23 29.33 31.60
C PHE A 357 -45.88 30.17 32.70
N PHE A 358 -45.31 30.16 33.91
CA PHE A 358 -45.81 30.95 35.04
C PHE A 358 -45.23 32.38 35.10
N GLY A 359 -44.17 32.68 34.34
CA GLY A 359 -43.64 34.03 34.16
C GLY A 359 -44.40 34.84 33.10
N MET A 360 -45.20 34.18 32.26
CA MET A 360 -46.08 34.82 31.29
C MET A 360 -47.35 35.34 31.98
N ASN A 361 -47.61 36.65 31.87
CA ASN A 361 -48.84 37.28 32.34
C ASN A 361 -50.02 36.95 31.41
N PHE A 362 -50.62 35.78 31.58
CA PHE A 362 -51.85 35.42 30.84
C PHE A 362 -53.07 36.09 31.49
N GLU A 363 -53.67 37.08 30.83
CA GLU A 363 -54.93 37.71 31.26
C GLU A 363 -56.08 36.71 31.39
N GLN A 364 -56.05 35.62 30.62
CA GLN A 364 -57.06 34.55 30.60
C GLN A 364 -57.00 33.60 31.82
N LEU A 365 -55.90 33.59 32.56
CA LEU A 365 -55.83 32.89 33.85
C LEU A 365 -56.48 33.71 34.99
N GLY A 366 -57.05 34.86 34.65
CA GLY A 366 -57.76 35.76 35.55
C GLY A 366 -56.77 36.63 36.32
N THR A 367 -57.04 37.94 36.34
CA THR A 367 -56.39 38.93 37.23
C THR A 367 -56.63 38.68 38.73
N GLY A 368 -57.03 37.47 39.11
CA GLY A 368 -57.26 37.04 40.48
C GLY A 368 -56.19 36.05 40.90
N THR A 369 -55.26 36.52 41.74
CA THR A 369 -54.38 35.73 42.61
C THR A 369 -54.22 34.25 42.22
N LEU A 370 -53.51 33.97 41.11
CA LEU A 370 -53.12 32.60 40.81
C LEU A 370 -52.30 32.10 41.99
N HIS A 371 -52.85 31.14 42.74
CA HIS A 371 -52.27 30.70 44.00
C HIS A 371 -50.88 30.16 43.70
N ILE A 372 -49.84 30.75 44.30
CA ILE A 372 -48.43 30.38 44.08
C ILE A 372 -48.17 28.88 44.30
N GLY A 373 -49.07 28.20 45.01
CA GLY A 373 -49.10 26.75 45.17
C GLY A 373 -49.18 25.95 43.86
N PHE A 374 -49.86 26.44 42.81
CA PHE A 374 -49.90 25.73 41.52
C PHE A 374 -48.55 25.73 40.80
N PHE A 375 -47.82 26.85 40.87
CA PHE A 375 -46.44 26.91 40.38
C PHE A 375 -45.55 25.90 41.10
N VAL A 376 -45.62 25.86 42.44
CA VAL A 376 -44.85 24.91 43.25
C VAL A 376 -45.23 23.46 42.91
N LEU A 377 -46.52 23.17 42.75
CA LEU A 377 -46.99 21.82 42.40
C LEU A 377 -46.48 21.37 41.02
N THR A 378 -46.60 22.21 40.00
CA THR A 378 -46.11 21.89 38.64
C THR A 378 -44.59 21.76 38.62
N ALA A 379 -43.87 22.63 39.34
CA ALA A 379 -42.41 22.53 39.48
C ALA A 379 -42.00 21.21 40.15
N VAL A 380 -42.67 20.81 41.24
CA VAL A 380 -42.40 19.55 41.94
C VAL A 380 -42.72 18.34 41.06
N ILE A 381 -43.86 18.31 40.39
CA ILE A 381 -44.23 17.20 39.49
C ILE A 381 -43.22 17.08 38.34
N SER A 382 -42.85 18.20 37.72
CA SER A 382 -41.88 18.20 36.62
C SER A 382 -40.50 17.73 37.08
N GLY A 383 -40.07 18.15 38.28
CA GLY A 383 -38.84 17.68 38.91
C GLY A 383 -38.87 16.19 39.26
N VAL A 384 -39.99 15.68 39.78
CA VAL A 384 -40.16 14.25 40.09
C VAL A 384 -40.14 13.40 38.83
N VAL A 385 -40.77 13.84 37.73
CA VAL A 385 -40.75 13.12 36.45
C VAL A 385 -39.33 13.13 35.87
N ALA A 386 -38.65 14.28 35.86
CA ALA A 386 -37.26 14.37 35.41
C ALA A 386 -36.32 13.49 36.25
N TRP A 387 -36.49 13.49 37.58
CA TRP A 387 -35.74 12.64 38.49
C TRP A 387 -36.04 11.15 38.25
N ALA A 388 -37.30 10.76 38.09
CA ALA A 388 -37.69 9.38 37.80
C ALA A 388 -37.08 8.88 36.48
N LEU A 389 -37.09 9.72 35.44
CA LEU A 389 -36.45 9.41 34.16
C LEU A 389 -34.93 9.24 34.34
N ALA A 390 -34.27 10.20 34.99
CA ALA A 390 -32.83 10.12 35.25
C ALA A 390 -32.44 8.91 36.13
N ALA A 391 -33.21 8.66 37.19
CA ALA A 391 -33.01 7.57 38.12
C ALA A 391 -33.34 6.20 37.50
N SER A 392 -34.17 6.13 36.46
CA SER A 392 -34.46 4.88 35.75
C SER A 392 -33.33 4.41 34.83
N ILE A 393 -32.50 5.34 34.33
CA ILE A 393 -31.45 5.05 33.36
C ILE A 393 -30.30 4.25 33.99
N THR A 394 -29.83 4.64 35.17
CA THR A 394 -28.65 4.03 35.82
C THR A 394 -28.87 2.57 36.29
N PRO A 395 -30.00 2.23 36.95
CA PRO A 395 -30.34 0.85 37.29
C PRO A 395 -30.58 -0.02 36.05
N ALA A 396 -31.12 0.56 34.97
CA ALA A 396 -31.31 -0.16 33.71
C ALA A 396 -29.96 -0.55 33.09
N GLU A 397 -28.96 0.34 33.10
CA GLU A 397 -27.59 0.03 32.64
C GLU A 397 -26.90 -1.02 33.52
N ASN A 398 -26.98 -0.87 34.85
CA ASN A 398 -26.39 -1.84 35.78
C ASN A 398 -27.10 -3.19 35.75
N GLY A 399 -28.42 -3.20 35.52
CA GLY A 399 -29.20 -4.41 35.26
C GLY A 399 -28.78 -5.06 33.95
N TRP A 400 -28.55 -4.24 32.92
CA TRP A 400 -28.10 -4.68 31.61
C TRP A 400 -26.72 -5.35 31.67
N ASN A 401 -25.76 -4.73 32.35
CA ASN A 401 -24.41 -5.27 32.49
C ASN A 401 -24.41 -6.57 33.29
N ARG A 402 -25.22 -6.66 34.35
CA ARG A 402 -25.41 -7.91 35.10
C ARG A 402 -26.07 -9.01 34.26
N ALA A 403 -27.06 -8.67 33.45
CA ALA A 403 -27.71 -9.61 32.54
C ALA A 403 -26.75 -10.09 31.45
N ARG A 404 -25.91 -9.19 30.91
CA ARG A 404 -24.87 -9.51 29.94
C ARG A 404 -23.84 -10.46 30.51
N ASN A 405 -23.31 -10.18 31.70
CA ASN A 405 -22.32 -11.05 32.33
C ASN A 405 -22.90 -12.44 32.61
N ARG A 406 -24.12 -12.52 33.16
CA ARG A 406 -24.78 -13.81 33.40
C ARG A 406 -25.10 -14.59 32.12
N TYR A 407 -25.44 -13.91 31.04
CA TYR A 407 -25.70 -14.56 29.75
C TYR A 407 -24.39 -15.07 29.14
N GLY A 408 -23.34 -14.25 29.15
CA GLY A 408 -22.02 -14.63 28.67
C GLY A 408 -21.42 -15.81 29.43
N GLU A 409 -21.52 -15.82 30.76
CA GLU A 409 -21.07 -16.94 31.62
C GLU A 409 -21.76 -18.25 31.25
N ARG A 410 -23.05 -18.21 30.89
CA ARG A 410 -23.83 -19.42 30.56
C ARG A 410 -23.50 -19.99 29.18
N GLU A 411 -23.35 -19.13 28.18
CA GLU A 411 -23.22 -19.57 26.78
C GLU A 411 -21.76 -19.83 26.39
N PHE A 412 -20.81 -19.04 26.88
CA PHE A 412 -19.43 -19.08 26.39
C PHE A 412 -18.41 -19.62 27.41
N GLY A 413 -18.80 -19.82 28.68
CA GLY A 413 -17.97 -20.40 29.73
C GLY A 413 -16.70 -19.62 30.12
N SER A 414 -16.32 -18.59 29.36
CA SER A 414 -15.16 -17.73 29.59
C SER A 414 -15.51 -16.25 29.42
N ARG A 415 -14.87 -15.40 30.22
CA ARG A 415 -15.14 -13.95 30.29
C ARG A 415 -14.73 -13.18 29.04
N ASP A 416 -13.80 -13.73 28.27
CA ASP A 416 -13.14 -13.03 27.17
C ASP A 416 -14.04 -12.88 25.93
N ASN A 417 -15.12 -13.67 25.83
CA ASN A 417 -16.03 -13.65 24.67
C ASN A 417 -17.27 -12.74 24.85
N TYR A 418 -17.34 -11.92 25.90
CA TYR A 418 -18.56 -11.15 26.23
C TYR A 418 -18.79 -9.93 25.34
N GLU A 419 -17.81 -9.51 24.55
CA GLU A 419 -17.91 -8.32 23.71
C GLU A 419 -18.92 -8.48 22.56
N TRP A 420 -19.09 -9.70 22.06
CA TRP A 420 -20.02 -10.00 20.95
C TRP A 420 -21.50 -10.10 21.37
N VAL A 421 -21.79 -10.06 22.68
CA VAL A 421 -23.14 -10.17 23.20
C VAL A 421 -23.86 -8.82 23.12
N THR A 422 -24.56 -8.59 22.00
CA THR A 422 -25.31 -7.36 21.74
C THR A 422 -26.57 -7.26 22.61
N LYS A 423 -27.10 -6.02 22.73
CA LYS A 423 -28.28 -5.77 23.57
C LYS A 423 -29.47 -6.62 23.12
N THR A 424 -29.63 -6.74 21.81
CA THR A 424 -30.70 -7.50 21.16
C THR A 424 -30.65 -8.98 21.51
N THR A 425 -29.47 -9.60 21.57
CA THR A 425 -29.35 -11.05 21.84
C THR A 425 -29.83 -11.40 23.24
N ILE A 426 -29.51 -10.56 24.23
CA ILE A 426 -29.97 -10.76 25.62
C ILE A 426 -31.48 -10.47 25.73
N VAL A 427 -31.99 -9.43 25.04
CA VAL A 427 -33.44 -9.18 25.01
C VAL A 427 -34.17 -10.38 24.42
N TRP A 428 -33.68 -10.93 23.31
CA TRP A 428 -34.27 -12.11 22.67
C TRP A 428 -34.19 -13.35 23.54
N SER A 429 -33.06 -13.58 24.23
CA SER A 429 -32.94 -14.74 25.14
C SER A 429 -33.86 -14.62 26.36
N TRP A 430 -34.09 -13.40 26.85
CA TRP A 430 -35.03 -13.13 27.93
C TRP A 430 -36.49 -13.30 27.49
N LEU A 431 -36.85 -12.75 26.33
CA LEU A 431 -38.18 -12.87 25.73
C LEU A 431 -38.54 -14.32 25.33
N ARG A 432 -37.54 -15.15 24.97
CA ARG A 432 -37.74 -16.56 24.62
C ARG A 432 -38.21 -17.41 25.81
N ARG A 433 -37.77 -17.11 27.03
CA ARG A 433 -38.06 -17.95 28.22
C ARG A 433 -39.55 -18.10 28.54
N PRO A 434 -40.39 -17.05 28.49
CA PRO A 434 -41.82 -17.17 28.79
C PRO A 434 -42.72 -17.44 27.57
N PHE A 435 -42.24 -17.31 26.32
CA PHE A 435 -43.10 -17.34 25.12
C PHE A 435 -42.56 -18.32 24.05
N SER A 436 -43.09 -19.55 24.03
CA SER A 436 -42.72 -20.58 23.05
C SER A 436 -42.91 -20.19 21.57
N PRO A 437 -43.85 -19.31 21.17
CA PRO A 437 -43.93 -18.88 19.77
C PRO A 437 -42.73 -18.04 19.32
N LEU A 438 -42.10 -17.31 20.24
CA LEU A 438 -40.91 -16.48 19.94
C LEU A 438 -39.67 -17.34 19.68
N GLU A 439 -39.64 -18.58 20.16
CA GLU A 439 -38.58 -19.54 19.86
C GLU A 439 -38.51 -19.89 18.37
N LYS A 440 -39.67 -20.06 17.71
CA LYS A 440 -39.75 -20.29 16.26
C LYS A 440 -39.31 -19.05 15.47
N LEU A 441 -39.71 -17.86 15.91
CA LEU A 441 -39.29 -16.60 15.27
C LEU A 441 -37.80 -16.33 15.42
N TYR A 442 -37.23 -16.64 16.59
CA TYR A 442 -35.80 -16.54 16.83
C TYR A 442 -35.01 -17.55 15.99
N GLY A 443 -35.50 -18.79 15.85
CA GLY A 443 -34.91 -19.79 14.95
C GLY A 443 -34.87 -19.29 13.50
N ILE A 444 -35.97 -18.72 13.01
CA ILE A 444 -36.04 -18.12 11.66
C ILE A 444 -35.07 -16.95 11.53
N TRP A 445 -34.96 -16.10 12.56
CA TRP A 445 -34.03 -14.98 12.56
C TRP A 445 -32.58 -15.44 12.59
N LEU A 446 -32.27 -16.50 13.34
CA LEU A 446 -30.93 -17.09 13.45
C LEU A 446 -30.52 -17.78 12.15
N GLU A 447 -31.40 -18.57 11.54
CA GLU A 447 -31.20 -19.16 10.20
C GLU A 447 -31.00 -18.07 9.14
N ALA A 448 -31.80 -17.01 9.18
CA ALA A 448 -31.61 -15.88 8.28
C ALA A 448 -30.23 -15.25 8.50
N LYS A 449 -29.83 -15.01 9.76
CA LYS A 449 -28.52 -14.44 10.11
C LYS A 449 -27.36 -15.33 9.70
N GLU A 450 -27.45 -16.65 9.87
CA GLU A 450 -26.42 -17.60 9.44
C GLU A 450 -26.30 -17.65 7.91
N GLN A 451 -27.44 -17.64 7.19
CA GLN A 451 -27.46 -17.48 5.74
C GLN A 451 -26.84 -16.14 5.32
N CYS A 452 -27.02 -15.05 6.08
CA CYS A 452 -26.33 -13.78 5.83
C CYS A 452 -24.82 -13.88 6.00
N MET A 453 -24.36 -14.51 7.08
CA MET A 453 -22.93 -14.59 7.42
C MET A 453 -22.20 -15.45 6.40
N ALA A 454 -22.78 -16.59 6.02
CA ALA A 454 -22.26 -17.45 4.95
C ALA A 454 -22.24 -16.75 3.58
N ALA A 455 -23.23 -15.90 3.29
CA ALA A 455 -23.23 -15.09 2.08
C ALA A 455 -22.23 -13.92 2.16
N SER A 456 -21.97 -13.33 3.34
CA SER A 456 -21.10 -12.15 3.46
C SER A 456 -19.63 -12.38 3.09
N GLU A 457 -19.17 -13.63 3.07
CA GLU A 457 -17.84 -13.97 2.53
C GLU A 457 -17.75 -13.82 1.00
N GLU A 458 -18.88 -13.70 0.29
CA GLU A 458 -18.97 -13.63 -1.18
C GLU A 458 -19.41 -12.25 -1.71
N TRP A 459 -19.92 -11.33 -0.88
CA TRP A 459 -20.58 -10.09 -1.32
C TRP A 459 -19.72 -8.84 -1.16
N ARG A 460 -19.90 -7.85 -2.07
CA ARG A 460 -19.26 -6.52 -1.99
C ARG A 460 -20.07 -5.59 -1.07
N GLU A 461 -19.40 -4.63 -0.43
CA GLU A 461 -20.01 -3.68 0.55
C GLU A 461 -21.28 -2.95 0.04
N GLU A 462 -21.42 -2.78 -1.27
CA GLU A 462 -22.54 -2.05 -1.89
C GLU A 462 -23.91 -2.73 -1.76
N ASP A 463 -23.95 -4.04 -1.49
CA ASP A 463 -25.20 -4.83 -1.50
C ASP A 463 -25.91 -4.92 -0.13
N ILE A 464 -25.22 -4.54 0.95
CA ILE A 464 -25.70 -4.61 2.34
C ILE A 464 -27.06 -3.89 2.55
N PRO A 465 -27.34 -2.70 1.96
CA PRO A 465 -28.61 -1.99 2.18
C PRO A 465 -29.82 -2.59 1.45
N ARG A 466 -29.61 -3.29 0.32
CA ARG A 466 -30.70 -4.02 -0.37
C ARG A 466 -31.10 -5.25 0.43
N PHE A 467 -30.13 -5.91 1.02
CA PHE A 467 -30.31 -7.08 1.84
C PHE A 467 -31.10 -6.80 3.13
N HIS A 468 -30.77 -5.72 3.85
CA HIS A 468 -31.47 -5.34 5.08
C HIS A 468 -32.99 -5.14 4.88
N ARG A 469 -33.39 -4.64 3.69
CA ARG A 469 -34.79 -4.46 3.27
C ARG A 469 -35.49 -5.80 2.97
N MET A 470 -34.78 -6.80 2.48
CA MET A 470 -35.35 -8.11 2.15
C MET A 470 -35.61 -8.93 3.42
N ALA A 471 -34.65 -8.93 4.36
CA ALA A 471 -34.79 -9.60 5.65
C ALA A 471 -35.93 -9.00 6.49
N THR A 472 -36.04 -7.66 6.55
CA THR A 472 -37.16 -7.00 7.25
C THR A 472 -38.50 -7.34 6.62
N LYS A 473 -38.62 -7.34 5.28
CA LYS A 473 -39.88 -7.74 4.59
C LYS A 473 -40.30 -9.17 4.93
N LYS A 474 -39.37 -10.12 4.96
CA LYS A 474 -39.66 -11.54 5.24
C LYS A 474 -40.10 -11.75 6.69
N VAL A 475 -39.40 -11.13 7.66
CA VAL A 475 -39.78 -11.17 9.09
C VAL A 475 -41.13 -10.49 9.31
N PHE A 476 -41.39 -9.34 8.68
CA PHE A 476 -42.65 -8.62 8.83
C PHE A 476 -43.83 -9.40 8.23
N GLY A 477 -43.64 -10.08 7.10
CA GLY A 477 -44.68 -10.94 6.50
C GLY A 477 -45.09 -12.12 7.39
N ILE A 478 -44.12 -12.76 8.04
CA ILE A 478 -44.36 -13.88 8.96
C ILE A 478 -45.08 -13.39 10.23
N LEU A 479 -44.67 -12.25 10.77
CA LEU A 479 -45.32 -11.62 11.92
C LEU A 479 -46.78 -11.23 11.61
N LEU A 480 -47.04 -10.65 10.43
CA LEU A 480 -48.39 -10.29 10.00
C LEU A 480 -49.29 -11.51 9.88
N GLY A 481 -48.80 -12.60 9.26
CA GLY A 481 -49.55 -13.85 9.10
C GLY A 481 -49.93 -14.49 10.44
N HIS A 482 -49.01 -14.53 11.39
CA HIS A 482 -49.30 -15.05 12.73
C HIS A 482 -50.22 -14.13 13.55
N ALA A 483 -50.07 -12.81 13.44
CA ALA A 483 -50.97 -11.85 14.09
C ALA A 483 -52.40 -11.97 13.56
N THR A 484 -52.58 -12.14 12.24
CA THR A 484 -53.91 -12.36 11.65
C THR A 484 -54.54 -13.68 12.07
N GLY A 485 -53.74 -14.76 12.17
CA GLY A 485 -54.23 -16.05 12.67
C GLY A 485 -54.63 -16.02 14.14
N TRP A 486 -53.88 -15.27 14.95
CA TRP A 486 -54.16 -15.10 16.38
C TRP A 486 -55.41 -14.22 16.61
N ALA A 487 -55.53 -13.11 15.87
CA ALA A 487 -56.71 -12.26 15.89
C ALA A 487 -57.98 -13.02 15.44
N ALA A 488 -57.88 -13.85 14.40
CA ALA A 488 -58.98 -14.70 13.94
C ALA A 488 -59.39 -15.75 14.99
N SER A 489 -58.42 -16.37 15.68
CA SER A 489 -58.68 -17.33 16.77
C SER A 489 -59.34 -16.66 17.98
N LEU A 490 -58.91 -15.46 18.33
CA LEU A 490 -59.48 -14.64 19.40
C LEU A 490 -60.92 -14.20 19.07
N LEU A 491 -61.15 -13.72 17.83
CA LEU A 491 -62.48 -13.39 17.31
C LEU A 491 -63.41 -14.60 17.29
N LYS A 492 -62.91 -15.79 16.90
CA LYS A 492 -63.70 -17.02 16.90
C LYS A 492 -64.09 -17.46 18.31
N ARG A 493 -63.24 -17.23 19.31
CA ARG A 493 -63.56 -17.46 20.74
C ARG A 493 -64.56 -16.44 21.29
N LEU A 494 -64.45 -15.18 20.89
CA LEU A 494 -65.34 -14.11 21.35
C LEU A 494 -66.73 -14.16 20.70
N LEU A 495 -66.81 -14.58 19.43
CA LEU A 495 -68.07 -14.68 18.68
C LEU A 495 -68.74 -16.05 18.81
N GLY A 496 -67.96 -17.15 18.94
CA GLY A 496 -68.49 -18.51 19.07
C GLY A 496 -69.27 -18.74 20.37
N GLY A 497 -68.92 -18.04 21.46
CA GLY A 497 -69.61 -18.16 22.74
C GLY A 497 -71.00 -17.51 22.80
N ARG A 498 -71.40 -16.73 21.78
CA ARG A 498 -72.70 -16.02 21.75
C ARG A 498 -73.76 -16.78 20.93
N ALA A 499 -73.36 -17.48 19.87
CA ALA A 499 -74.28 -18.25 19.02
C ALA A 499 -74.82 -19.51 19.71
N GLU A 500 -74.02 -20.18 20.55
CA GLU A 500 -74.49 -21.38 21.28
C GLU A 500 -75.45 -21.05 22.43
N ARG A 501 -75.44 -19.81 22.95
CA ARG A 501 -76.37 -19.39 24.02
C ARG A 501 -77.75 -19.00 23.50
N GLU A 502 -77.87 -18.51 22.27
CA GLU A 502 -79.18 -18.18 21.69
C GLU A 502 -79.94 -19.41 21.14
N VAL A 503 -79.22 -20.44 20.68
CA VAL A 503 -79.85 -21.72 20.27
C VAL A 503 -80.36 -22.51 21.48
N ALA A 504 -79.69 -22.42 22.63
CA ALA A 504 -80.15 -23.04 23.88
C ALA A 504 -81.37 -22.32 24.51
N SER A 505 -81.53 -21.00 24.29
CA SER A 505 -82.70 -20.26 24.79
C SER A 505 -83.94 -20.36 23.89
N ALA A 506 -83.79 -20.70 22.61
CA ALA A 506 -84.93 -20.83 21.68
C ALA A 506 -85.61 -22.21 21.73
N GLY A 507 -84.98 -23.23 22.32
CA GLY A 507 -85.50 -24.61 22.39
C GLY A 507 -86.40 -24.95 23.58
N VAL A 508 -86.64 -24.01 24.51
CA VAL A 508 -87.40 -24.27 25.77
C VAL A 508 -88.81 -23.64 25.76
N ALA A 509 -89.23 -23.00 24.66
CA ALA A 509 -90.53 -22.31 24.58
C ALA A 509 -91.61 -23.01 23.72
N VAL A 510 -91.44 -24.27 23.32
CA VAL A 510 -92.48 -25.05 22.62
C VAL A 510 -92.53 -26.48 23.16
N GLN A 511 -93.18 -26.64 24.31
CA GLN A 511 -93.88 -27.87 24.72
C GLN A 511 -94.81 -27.53 25.91
N THR A 512 -95.97 -26.99 25.55
CA THR A 512 -97.26 -27.33 26.18
C THR A 512 -97.93 -28.39 25.33
#